data_AF-A0A841C554-F1
#
_entry.id   AF-A0A841C554-F1
#
_cell.length_a   1.000
_cell.length_b   1.000
_cell.length_c   1.000
_cell.angle_alpha   90.00
_cell.angle_beta   90.00
_cell.angle_gamma   90.00
#
_symmetry.space_group_name_H-M   'P 1'
#
loop_
_entity.id
_entity.type
_entity.pdbx_description
1 polymer ?
#
loop_
_entity_poly.entity_id
_entity_poly.type
_entity_poly.pdbx_seq_one_letter_code
_entity_poly.pdbx_strand_id
1 'polypeptide(L)'
;MRTAPGTEDGQRLRIEETGESLLVTTGGAHPAAMKVARSLPVERDRLNVVMTDPGLVGHPELAQRLRRWVPGRADSMRLIAPCAASPGPTGTIPAQRLGDLLDCDVIAPVGEFVAVPGGSLFALAGKDAAGSGQWLRFRQGRPPVPAGRRFPAPVWEVELAEFVDPGIPELSIEEIPAGLWVHWARLGGDRPDPNDLAYSSPVEAESVVLLVSRPGDAPLRASDLRRVIEALPAPILERLVVVPYGDDPVSDGALGEVIAAAAGRSVRVRTGLPLHLAGRGQHMVAVGADGRPTWIPFAREVAWRPHGGSRLLAWTAPVEQLLPTGPGQLMLNERWMVEVVEAGLWIREAHRSEGAGAVRRLPLDADRCTVVIGVGDADQIQPPWRAVERLLKQLPPDALARLRLAVPAAAGEWFAVAVTRGCRSVLDGDAPDVLTRSGRLVPWTTASAPVPQHTVQTAPDTAEQPAPSISAPEARRRRSKETELSSLLSFVDQIRRAPAWDELPPEGVAAPGSAAPGAAAQGVAVPGAAAGVPDEEWWQDTAEPRAATARTAEQPAALLPQRAEIHEEK
;
A
#
# COMPACT_ATOMS: atom_id res chain seq x y z
N MET A 1 -38.74 57.09 0.55
CA MET A 1 -39.26 55.83 0.00
C MET A 1 -38.57 55.53 -1.33
N ARG A 2 -37.39 54.89 -1.26
CA ARG A 2 -36.73 54.18 -2.36
C ARG A 2 -35.95 53.04 -1.70
N THR A 3 -36.41 51.82 -1.96
CA THR A 3 -35.90 50.55 -1.46
C THR A 3 -34.48 50.32 -1.96
N ALA A 4 -33.57 50.00 -1.04
CA ALA A 4 -32.25 49.48 -1.37
C ALA A 4 -32.39 48.07 -1.98
N PRO A 5 -31.63 47.72 -3.04
CA PRO A 5 -31.61 46.35 -3.55
C PRO A 5 -30.84 45.47 -2.57
N GLY A 6 -31.51 44.43 -2.06
CA GLY A 6 -30.93 43.46 -1.16
C GLY A 6 -29.79 42.68 -1.82
N THR A 7 -28.59 42.81 -1.29
CA THR A 7 -27.53 41.79 -1.38
C THR A 7 -27.74 40.80 -0.24
N GLU A 8 -28.81 40.03 -0.35
CA GLU A 8 -28.99 38.75 0.33
C GLU A 8 -29.27 37.71 -0.77
N ASP A 9 -28.27 37.44 -1.62
CA ASP A 9 -28.26 36.17 -2.34
C ASP A 9 -27.83 35.12 -1.31
N GLY A 10 -28.73 34.89 -0.35
CA GLY A 10 -28.53 33.99 0.78
C GLY A 10 -28.10 32.64 0.23
N GLN A 11 -27.08 32.04 0.84
CA GLN A 11 -26.53 30.73 0.50
C GLN A 11 -27.66 29.71 0.33
N ARG A 12 -28.18 29.59 -0.89
CA ARG A 12 -29.36 28.78 -1.15
C ARG A 12 -28.89 27.34 -1.16
N LEU A 13 -29.41 26.56 -0.21
CA LEU A 13 -29.24 25.11 -0.17
C LEU A 13 -29.53 24.53 -1.56
N ARG A 14 -28.62 23.70 -2.10
CA ARG A 14 -28.81 22.94 -3.35
C ARG A 14 -28.57 21.46 -3.08
N ILE A 15 -29.36 20.62 -3.74
CA ILE A 15 -29.24 19.17 -3.69
C ILE A 15 -29.18 18.70 -5.15
N GLU A 16 -28.09 18.05 -5.52
CA GLU A 16 -27.82 17.61 -6.89
C GLU A 16 -27.48 16.12 -6.89
N GLU A 17 -28.04 15.36 -7.84
CA GLU A 17 -27.65 13.97 -8.05
C GLU A 17 -26.26 13.92 -8.69
N THR A 18 -25.34 13.17 -8.07
CA THR A 18 -23.95 13.03 -8.49
C THR A 18 -23.60 11.55 -8.49
N GLY A 19 -23.72 10.91 -9.65
CA GLY A 19 -23.68 9.45 -9.74
C GLY A 19 -24.91 8.86 -9.04
N GLU A 20 -24.70 7.90 -8.14
CA GLU A 20 -25.74 7.28 -7.31
C GLU A 20 -25.88 7.93 -5.92
N SER A 21 -25.23 9.08 -5.71
CA SER A 21 -25.26 9.83 -4.45
C SER A 21 -25.95 11.17 -4.63
N LEU A 22 -26.47 11.74 -3.54
CA LEU A 22 -26.87 13.14 -3.48
C LEU A 22 -25.74 13.99 -2.93
N LEU A 23 -25.45 15.11 -3.57
CA LEU A 23 -24.53 16.12 -3.09
C LEU A 23 -25.32 17.34 -2.60
N VAL A 24 -25.12 17.71 -1.33
CA VAL A 24 -25.76 18.88 -0.70
C VAL A 24 -24.73 19.99 -0.53
N THR A 25 -25.05 21.19 -1.03
CA THR A 25 -24.13 22.33 -1.04
C THR A 25 -24.81 23.64 -0.66
N THR A 26 -24.01 24.54 -0.07
CA THR A 26 -24.30 25.96 0.14
C THR A 26 -23.19 26.74 -0.56
N GLY A 27 -23.54 27.61 -1.52
CA GLY A 27 -22.54 28.41 -2.24
C GLY A 27 -21.77 27.68 -3.36
N GLY A 28 -22.14 26.46 -3.72
CA GLY A 28 -21.58 25.72 -4.87
C GLY A 28 -20.89 24.40 -4.49
N ALA A 29 -20.63 23.56 -5.49
CA ALA A 29 -20.08 22.23 -5.27
C ALA A 29 -18.56 22.25 -5.09
N HIS A 30 -18.09 21.79 -3.93
CA HIS A 30 -16.66 21.59 -3.70
C HIS A 30 -16.15 20.39 -4.53
N PRO A 31 -15.07 20.53 -5.34
CA PRO A 31 -14.60 19.46 -6.22
C PRO A 31 -14.28 18.14 -5.49
N ALA A 32 -13.75 18.21 -4.26
CA ALA A 32 -13.47 17.02 -3.46
C ALA A 32 -14.75 16.28 -3.05
N ALA A 33 -15.81 17.00 -2.66
CA ALA A 33 -17.08 16.39 -2.27
C ALA A 33 -17.79 15.74 -3.47
N MET A 34 -17.72 16.38 -4.65
CA MET A 34 -18.18 15.77 -5.90
C MET A 34 -17.41 14.48 -6.20
N LYS A 35 -16.09 14.47 -6.02
CA LYS A 35 -15.28 13.29 -6.25
C LYS A 35 -15.64 12.16 -5.30
N VAL A 36 -15.79 12.44 -4.00
CA VAL A 36 -16.26 11.48 -3.02
C VAL A 36 -17.61 10.91 -3.45
N ALA A 37 -18.61 11.77 -3.71
CA ALA A 37 -19.95 11.38 -4.11
C ALA A 37 -19.98 10.44 -5.34
N ARG A 38 -19.12 10.68 -6.34
CA ARG A 38 -18.98 9.82 -7.54
C ARG A 38 -18.26 8.51 -7.26
N SER A 39 -17.43 8.45 -6.24
CA SER A 39 -16.61 7.27 -5.92
C SER A 39 -17.28 6.31 -4.94
N LEU A 40 -18.30 6.75 -4.20
CA LEU A 40 -18.96 5.91 -3.20
C LEU A 40 -19.57 4.65 -3.85
N PRO A 41 -19.48 3.49 -3.17
CA PRO A 41 -20.18 2.29 -3.60
C PRO A 41 -21.69 2.51 -3.65
N VAL A 42 -22.34 1.88 -4.62
CA VAL A 42 -23.79 1.88 -4.75
C VAL A 42 -24.41 1.00 -3.67
N GLU A 43 -25.28 1.56 -2.83
CA GLU A 43 -26.08 0.82 -1.86
C GLU A 43 -27.51 0.65 -2.42
N ARG A 44 -28.00 -0.60 -2.54
CA ARG A 44 -29.34 -0.86 -3.10
C ARG A 44 -30.47 -0.36 -2.21
N ASP A 45 -30.27 -0.45 -0.90
CA ASP A 45 -31.30 -0.16 0.10
C ASP A 45 -31.02 1.14 0.88
N ARG A 46 -30.01 1.91 0.45
CA ARG A 46 -29.63 3.17 1.12
C ARG A 46 -29.31 4.28 0.15
N LEU A 47 -29.69 5.49 0.54
CA LEU A 47 -29.29 6.70 -0.16
C LEU A 47 -27.99 7.26 0.43
N ASN A 48 -26.96 7.42 -0.41
CA ASN A 48 -25.75 8.14 -0.02
C ASN A 48 -25.99 9.65 -0.14
N VAL A 49 -25.79 10.40 0.94
CA VAL A 49 -25.91 11.85 0.99
C VAL A 49 -24.59 12.45 1.45
N VAL A 50 -23.88 13.11 0.53
CA VAL A 50 -22.61 13.79 0.79
C VAL A 50 -22.88 15.25 1.07
N MET A 51 -22.35 15.74 2.19
CA MET A 51 -22.47 17.13 2.58
C MET A 51 -21.11 17.67 2.98
N THR A 52 -20.85 18.91 2.57
CA THR A 52 -19.67 19.64 3.03
C THR A 52 -20.02 20.36 4.32
N ASP A 53 -21.08 21.17 4.36
CA ASP A 53 -21.39 22.00 5.52
C ASP A 53 -22.10 21.20 6.64
N PRO A 54 -21.44 20.94 7.79
CA PRO A 54 -22.06 20.20 8.91
C PRO A 54 -23.19 20.99 9.58
N GLY A 55 -23.19 22.32 9.48
CA GLY A 55 -24.24 23.19 10.04
C GLY A 55 -25.61 22.96 9.42
N LEU A 56 -25.66 22.41 8.21
CA LEU A 56 -26.91 22.11 7.49
C LEU A 56 -27.60 20.84 7.95
N VAL A 57 -26.88 19.89 8.55
CA VAL A 57 -27.42 18.54 8.85
C VAL A 57 -28.66 18.62 9.75
N GLY A 58 -28.67 19.56 10.71
CA GLY A 58 -29.79 19.78 11.62
C GLY A 58 -30.87 20.73 11.10
N HIS A 59 -30.74 21.28 9.89
CA HIS A 59 -31.61 22.32 9.37
C HIS A 59 -32.94 21.73 8.84
N PRO A 60 -34.12 22.19 9.29
CA PRO A 60 -35.41 21.63 8.86
C PRO A 60 -35.65 21.65 7.35
N GLU A 61 -35.11 22.66 6.65
CA GLU A 61 -35.22 22.76 5.18
C GLU A 61 -34.51 21.61 4.47
N LEU A 62 -33.39 21.11 5.02
CA LEU A 62 -32.69 19.97 4.47
C LEU A 62 -33.59 18.74 4.46
N ALA A 63 -34.19 18.42 5.62
CA ALA A 63 -35.12 17.31 5.75
C ALA A 63 -36.31 17.48 4.78
N GLN A 64 -36.89 18.67 4.71
CA GLN A 64 -38.02 18.95 3.81
C GLN A 64 -37.67 18.68 2.34
N ARG A 65 -36.45 19.03 1.90
CA ARG A 65 -36.01 18.77 0.53
C ARG A 65 -35.68 17.29 0.32
N LEU A 66 -34.93 16.66 1.24
CA LEU A 66 -34.57 15.24 1.17
C LEU A 66 -35.78 14.30 1.13
N ARG A 67 -36.92 14.71 1.71
CA ARG A 67 -38.21 14.00 1.59
C ARG A 67 -38.69 13.77 0.15
N ARG A 68 -38.07 14.35 -0.88
CA ARG A 68 -38.40 14.01 -2.28
C ARG A 68 -37.73 12.73 -2.77
N TRP A 69 -36.66 12.30 -2.11
CA TRP A 69 -35.85 11.13 -2.50
C TRP A 69 -36.04 9.94 -1.56
N VAL A 70 -36.35 10.19 -0.28
CA VAL A 70 -36.48 9.15 0.75
C VAL A 70 -37.78 8.32 0.63
N PRO A 71 -38.97 8.86 0.26
CA PRO A 71 -40.14 8.02 0.04
C PRO A 71 -40.02 7.26 -1.29
N GLY A 72 -40.00 5.93 -1.21
CA GLY A 72 -40.08 5.03 -2.36
C GLY A 72 -38.76 4.57 -2.97
N ARG A 73 -37.60 5.06 -2.49
CA ARG A 73 -36.27 4.68 -3.04
C ARG A 73 -35.31 4.04 -2.01
N ALA A 74 -35.43 4.36 -0.71
CA ALA A 74 -34.59 3.75 0.34
C ALA A 74 -35.20 3.90 1.74
N ASP A 75 -35.11 2.85 2.56
CA ASP A 75 -35.54 2.86 3.97
C ASP A 75 -34.47 3.43 4.93
N SER A 76 -33.28 3.72 4.39
CA SER A 76 -32.14 4.22 5.16
C SER A 76 -31.27 5.17 4.34
N MET A 77 -30.53 6.02 5.02
CA MET A 77 -29.60 6.98 4.45
C MET A 77 -28.23 6.83 5.10
N ARG A 78 -27.18 6.98 4.30
CA ARG A 78 -25.83 7.23 4.78
C ARG A 78 -25.52 8.70 4.61
N LEU A 79 -25.25 9.34 5.73
CA LEU A 79 -24.88 10.74 5.79
C LEU A 79 -23.36 10.86 5.87
N ILE A 80 -22.74 11.23 4.76
CA ILE A 80 -21.31 11.50 4.63
C ILE A 80 -21.09 12.99 4.93
N ALA A 81 -21.06 13.32 6.22
CA ALA A 81 -20.85 14.66 6.74
C ALA A 81 -20.03 14.55 8.05
N PRO A 82 -18.90 15.29 8.19
CA PRO A 82 -18.05 15.19 9.37
C PRO A 82 -18.82 15.47 10.66
N CYS A 83 -18.51 14.72 11.70
CA CYS A 83 -19.09 14.90 13.04
C CYS A 83 -20.63 14.85 13.11
N ALA A 84 -21.33 14.37 12.09
CA ALA A 84 -22.80 14.40 12.05
C ALA A 84 -23.47 13.47 13.08
N ALA A 85 -22.72 12.50 13.62
CA ALA A 85 -23.15 11.66 14.73
C ALA A 85 -22.70 12.17 16.11
N SER A 86 -21.98 13.30 16.18
CA SER A 86 -21.61 13.95 17.44
C SER A 86 -22.65 14.98 17.89
N PRO A 87 -22.83 15.18 19.21
CA PRO A 87 -23.64 16.28 19.72
C PRO A 87 -23.06 17.63 19.31
N GLY A 88 -23.87 18.48 18.69
CA GLY A 88 -23.49 19.87 18.42
C GLY A 88 -23.51 20.74 19.69
N PRO A 89 -23.26 22.06 19.57
CA PRO A 89 -23.27 22.98 20.72
C PRO A 89 -24.58 23.03 21.52
N THR A 90 -25.69 22.64 20.90
CA THR A 90 -27.02 22.56 21.52
C THR A 90 -27.30 21.21 22.19
N GLY A 91 -26.35 20.28 22.18
CA GLY A 91 -26.51 18.90 22.63
C GLY A 91 -27.31 18.00 21.67
N THR A 92 -27.86 18.57 20.60
CA THR A 92 -28.58 17.79 19.58
C THR A 92 -27.61 17.05 18.67
N ILE A 93 -27.91 15.79 18.36
CA ILE A 93 -27.14 14.99 17.40
C ILE A 93 -27.77 15.20 16.02
N PRO A 94 -27.07 15.83 15.05
CA PRO A 94 -27.66 16.19 13.77
C PRO A 94 -28.23 14.99 12.99
N ALA A 95 -27.53 13.86 12.96
CA ALA A 95 -27.98 12.64 12.28
C ALA A 95 -29.26 12.05 12.90
N GLN A 96 -29.38 12.02 14.24
CA GLN A 96 -30.61 11.58 14.91
C GLN A 96 -31.77 12.50 14.55
N ARG A 97 -31.56 13.82 14.64
CA ARG A 97 -32.60 14.81 14.31
C ARG A 97 -33.06 14.69 12.85
N LEU A 98 -32.14 14.45 11.93
CA LEU A 98 -32.47 14.23 10.52
C LEU A 98 -33.28 12.95 10.34
N GLY A 99 -32.89 11.86 11.00
CA GLY A 99 -33.65 10.61 11.02
C GLY A 99 -35.07 10.78 11.57
N ASP A 100 -35.24 11.51 12.68
CA ASP A 100 -36.55 11.79 13.28
C ASP A 100 -37.44 12.64 12.36
N LEU A 101 -36.87 13.59 11.62
CA LEU A 101 -37.61 14.44 10.68
C LEU A 101 -37.99 13.72 9.38
N LEU A 102 -37.19 12.74 8.96
CA LEU A 102 -37.40 11.97 7.74
C LEU A 102 -38.14 10.66 7.96
N ASP A 103 -38.25 10.21 9.22
CA ASP A 103 -38.73 8.88 9.59
C ASP A 103 -37.92 7.76 8.90
N CYS A 104 -36.58 7.88 8.92
CA CYS A 104 -35.67 6.92 8.30
C CYS A 104 -34.42 6.64 9.14
N ASP A 105 -33.82 5.47 8.93
CA ASP A 105 -32.53 5.11 9.55
C ASP A 105 -31.39 5.97 8.96
N VAL A 106 -30.60 6.66 9.79
CA VAL A 106 -29.45 7.45 9.35
C VAL A 106 -28.14 6.85 9.88
N ILE A 107 -27.17 6.59 9.01
CA ILE A 107 -25.80 6.23 9.41
C ILE A 107 -24.87 7.42 9.20
N ALA A 108 -24.16 7.85 10.23
CA ALA A 108 -23.28 9.03 10.20
C ALA A 108 -22.00 8.82 11.03
N PRO A 109 -20.89 9.52 10.72
CA PRO A 109 -19.64 9.39 11.46
C PRO A 109 -19.66 10.25 12.73
N VAL A 110 -19.08 9.73 13.83
CA VAL A 110 -18.93 10.47 15.10
C VAL A 110 -17.96 11.62 14.95
N GLY A 111 -16.86 11.42 14.24
CA GLY A 111 -15.83 12.43 14.05
C GLY A 111 -15.57 12.72 12.57
N GLU A 112 -14.33 13.12 12.33
CA GLU A 112 -13.76 13.20 11.00
C GLU A 112 -13.67 11.82 10.34
N PHE A 113 -13.57 11.81 9.02
CA PHE A 113 -13.31 10.59 8.26
C PHE A 113 -12.40 10.91 7.08
N VAL A 114 -11.70 9.88 6.59
CA VAL A 114 -10.94 9.97 5.34
C VAL A 114 -11.68 9.24 4.23
N ALA A 115 -11.67 9.82 3.04
CA ALA A 115 -12.07 9.14 1.82
C ALA A 115 -10.86 8.43 1.24
N VAL A 116 -10.96 7.12 1.10
CA VAL A 116 -9.89 6.26 0.62
C VAL A 116 -10.07 6.04 -0.89
N PRO A 117 -8.99 6.02 -1.67
CA PRO A 117 -9.06 5.66 -3.07
C PRO A 117 -9.78 4.32 -3.28
N GLY A 118 -10.71 4.26 -4.23
CA GLY A 118 -11.61 3.11 -4.41
C GLY A 118 -13.01 3.33 -3.82
N GLY A 119 -13.25 4.45 -3.13
CA GLY A 119 -14.59 4.87 -2.72
C GLY A 119 -14.98 4.52 -1.29
N SER A 120 -14.13 3.79 -0.58
CA SER A 120 -14.36 3.50 0.83
C SER A 120 -14.10 4.72 1.72
N LEU A 121 -14.74 4.76 2.88
CA LEU A 121 -14.56 5.79 3.90
C LEU A 121 -14.08 5.13 5.20
N PHE A 122 -13.28 5.85 5.98
CA PHE A 122 -12.79 5.40 7.28
C PHE A 122 -12.95 6.49 8.33
N ALA A 123 -13.66 6.18 9.42
CA ALA A 123 -13.88 7.09 10.53
C ALA A 123 -12.61 7.20 11.41
N LEU A 124 -12.14 8.43 11.57
CA LEU A 124 -11.01 8.77 12.42
C LEU A 124 -11.50 8.90 13.87
N ALA A 125 -10.70 8.46 14.84
CA ALA A 125 -10.99 8.80 16.24
C ALA A 125 -11.02 10.33 16.42
N GLY A 126 -11.81 10.84 17.36
CA GLY A 126 -11.78 12.27 17.68
C GLY A 126 -10.52 12.66 18.47
N LYS A 127 -10.17 13.95 18.50
CA LYS A 127 -9.17 14.48 19.44
C LYS A 127 -9.70 14.50 20.89
N ASP A 128 -10.98 14.81 21.05
CA ASP A 128 -11.60 15.12 22.35
C ASP A 128 -12.61 14.08 22.84
N ALA A 129 -12.90 13.07 22.01
CA ALA A 129 -13.87 12.03 22.37
C ALA A 129 -13.14 10.78 22.87
N ALA A 130 -13.52 10.30 24.05
CA ALA A 130 -13.19 8.96 24.56
C ALA A 130 -13.77 7.80 23.68
N GLY A 131 -14.20 8.10 22.46
CA GLY A 131 -14.82 7.18 21.53
C GLY A 131 -13.89 6.82 20.37
N SER A 132 -13.87 5.52 20.03
CA SER A 132 -13.34 5.01 18.78
C SER A 132 -14.02 5.73 17.61
N GLY A 133 -13.24 6.21 16.64
CA GLY A 133 -13.77 6.82 15.43
C GLY A 133 -14.66 5.85 14.69
N GLN A 134 -15.97 6.02 14.77
CA GLN A 134 -16.94 5.06 14.28
C GLN A 134 -18.12 5.73 13.58
N TRP A 135 -18.78 4.95 12.74
CA TRP A 135 -20.10 5.24 12.23
C TRP A 135 -21.14 4.80 13.26
N LEU A 136 -22.19 5.59 13.43
CA LEU A 136 -23.34 5.26 14.25
C LEU A 136 -24.59 5.20 13.37
N ARG A 137 -25.43 4.21 13.62
CA ARG A 137 -26.78 4.11 13.08
C ARG A 137 -27.78 4.66 14.07
N PHE A 138 -28.54 5.65 13.63
CA PHE A 138 -29.63 6.29 14.35
C PHE A 138 -30.97 5.78 13.82
N ARG A 139 -31.89 5.49 14.73
CA ARG A 139 -33.29 5.12 14.41
C ARG A 139 -34.21 5.92 15.33
N GLN A 140 -35.40 6.24 14.84
CA GLN A 140 -36.37 6.98 15.63
C GLN A 140 -36.68 6.24 16.95
N GLY A 141 -36.58 6.96 18.07
CA GLY A 141 -36.89 6.45 19.40
C GLY A 141 -35.99 5.34 19.93
N ARG A 142 -34.85 5.02 19.27
CA ARG A 142 -33.90 4.00 19.71
C ARG A 142 -32.52 4.60 19.98
N PRO A 143 -31.74 4.04 20.92
CA PRO A 143 -30.36 4.46 21.11
C PRO A 143 -29.51 4.19 19.85
N PRO A 144 -28.48 5.02 19.57
CA PRO A 144 -27.59 4.80 18.45
C PRO A 144 -26.83 3.48 18.60
N VAL A 145 -26.62 2.80 17.46
CA VAL A 145 -25.90 1.52 17.40
C VAL A 145 -24.62 1.69 16.58
N PRO A 146 -23.46 1.19 17.05
CA PRO A 146 -22.23 1.15 16.25
C PRO A 146 -22.43 0.48 14.89
N ALA A 147 -21.80 1.04 13.86
CA ALA A 147 -21.86 0.58 12.48
C ALA A 147 -20.45 0.41 11.86
N GLY A 148 -19.46 0.10 12.71
CA GLY A 148 -18.06 -0.06 12.30
C GLY A 148 -17.33 1.27 12.10
N ARG A 149 -16.06 1.19 11.72
CA ARG A 149 -15.20 2.33 11.36
C ARG A 149 -15.09 2.49 9.85
N ARG A 150 -15.29 1.41 9.08
CA ARG A 150 -15.15 1.37 7.62
C ARG A 150 -16.50 1.41 6.94
N PHE A 151 -16.52 2.05 5.77
CA PHE A 151 -17.65 1.97 4.85
C PHE A 151 -17.11 1.72 3.43
N PRO A 152 -17.54 0.67 2.73
CA PRO A 152 -18.33 -0.45 3.25
C PRO A 152 -17.55 -1.20 4.33
N ALA A 153 -18.25 -1.79 5.29
CA ALA A 153 -17.63 -2.59 6.33
C ALA A 153 -17.12 -3.90 5.69
N PRO A 154 -15.81 -4.19 5.73
CA PRO A 154 -15.29 -5.46 5.24
C PRO A 154 -15.67 -6.59 6.21
N VAL A 155 -15.69 -7.83 5.72
CA VAL A 155 -16.16 -8.98 6.52
C VAL A 155 -15.32 -9.20 7.76
N TRP A 156 -14.04 -8.81 7.74
CA TRP A 156 -13.09 -8.97 8.83
C TRP A 156 -13.15 -7.91 9.92
N GLU A 157 -13.97 -6.85 9.76
CA GLU A 157 -13.99 -5.73 10.71
C GLU A 157 -14.47 -6.16 12.11
N VAL A 158 -15.36 -7.14 12.17
CA VAL A 158 -15.88 -7.67 13.44
C VAL A 158 -14.79 -8.43 14.19
N GLU A 159 -14.03 -9.28 13.49
CA GLU A 159 -12.93 -10.04 14.07
C GLU A 159 -11.76 -9.12 14.46
N LEU A 160 -11.54 -8.02 13.72
CA LEU A 160 -10.51 -7.06 14.08
C LEU A 160 -10.85 -6.32 15.37
N ALA A 161 -12.14 -6.11 15.66
CA ALA A 161 -12.58 -5.48 16.91
C ALA A 161 -12.26 -6.33 18.17
N GLU A 162 -11.93 -7.61 18.00
CA GLU A 162 -11.46 -8.49 19.08
C GLU A 162 -9.96 -8.34 19.38
N PHE A 163 -9.21 -7.61 18.54
CA PHE A 163 -7.79 -7.36 18.77
C PHE A 163 -7.57 -6.53 20.02
N VAL A 164 -6.66 -6.99 20.88
CA VAL A 164 -6.22 -6.29 22.08
C VAL A 164 -4.76 -5.93 21.91
N ASP A 165 -4.44 -4.64 22.06
CA ASP A 165 -3.07 -4.15 21.98
C ASP A 165 -2.19 -4.87 23.04
N PRO A 166 -1.09 -5.54 22.64
CA PRO A 166 -0.16 -6.20 23.55
C PRO A 166 0.64 -5.26 24.48
N GLY A 167 0.46 -3.94 24.37
CA GLY A 167 1.03 -2.95 25.28
C GLY A 167 2.56 -2.90 25.23
N ILE A 168 3.14 -3.00 24.04
CA ILE A 168 4.59 -3.00 23.86
C ILE A 168 5.12 -1.57 24.04
N PRO A 169 6.08 -1.32 24.94
CA PRO A 169 6.63 0.02 25.15
C PRO A 169 7.16 0.62 23.84
N GLU A 170 6.97 1.93 23.67
CA GLU A 170 7.47 2.73 22.53
C GLU A 170 6.83 2.39 21.17
N LEU A 171 5.97 1.39 21.07
CA LEU A 171 5.21 1.08 19.85
C LEU A 171 3.80 1.66 19.92
N SER A 172 3.32 2.13 18.77
CA SER A 172 1.92 2.48 18.54
C SER A 172 1.32 1.48 17.55
N ILE A 173 0.11 1.00 17.84
CA ILE A 173 -0.67 0.15 16.95
C ILE A 173 -1.99 0.87 16.66
N GLU A 174 -2.16 1.30 15.42
CA GLU A 174 -3.30 2.10 15.01
C GLU A 174 -4.12 1.39 13.96
N GLU A 175 -5.44 1.46 14.08
CA GLU A 175 -6.30 1.07 12.97
C GLU A 175 -6.23 2.10 11.84
N ILE A 176 -5.98 1.59 10.65
CA ILE A 176 -6.03 2.28 9.36
C ILE A 176 -7.16 1.70 8.51
N PRO A 177 -7.53 2.30 7.37
CA PRO A 177 -8.64 1.80 6.57
C PRO A 177 -8.49 0.33 6.18
N ALA A 178 -7.31 -0.08 5.74
CA ALA A 178 -7.07 -1.45 5.29
C ALA A 178 -6.77 -2.47 6.42
N GLY A 179 -6.64 -2.04 7.68
CA GLY A 179 -6.29 -2.93 8.80
C GLY A 179 -5.57 -2.21 9.93
N LEU A 180 -4.35 -2.64 10.27
CA LEU A 180 -3.53 -2.12 11.37
C LEU A 180 -2.21 -1.52 10.86
N TRP A 181 -1.68 -0.55 11.59
CA TRP A 181 -0.39 0.07 11.36
C TRP A 181 0.44 0.03 12.64
N VAL A 182 1.62 -0.58 12.57
CA VAL A 182 2.56 -0.70 13.68
C VAL A 182 3.79 0.17 13.39
N HIS A 183 4.08 1.11 14.28
CA HIS A 183 5.22 2.02 14.15
C HIS A 183 5.71 2.50 15.51
N TRP A 184 6.87 3.18 15.56
CA TRP A 184 7.32 3.81 16.80
C TRP A 184 6.38 4.95 17.22
N ALA A 185 6.03 4.99 18.50
CA ALA A 185 5.30 6.09 19.10
C ALA A 185 6.19 7.35 19.09
N ARG A 186 5.64 8.48 18.68
CA ARG A 186 6.35 9.76 18.73
C ARG A 186 6.33 10.33 20.15
N LEU A 187 7.42 10.98 20.53
CA LEU A 187 7.49 11.74 21.78
C LEU A 187 6.37 12.79 21.79
N GLY A 188 5.49 12.74 22.80
CA GLY A 188 4.32 13.63 22.90
C GLY A 188 2.98 12.96 22.58
N GLY A 189 2.98 11.73 22.04
CA GLY A 189 1.74 10.99 21.79
C GLY A 189 0.88 11.57 20.66
N ASP A 190 1.47 12.39 19.79
CA ASP A 190 0.77 12.97 18.65
C ASP A 190 0.28 11.86 17.72
N ARG A 191 -1.03 11.90 17.47
CA ARG A 191 -1.67 10.99 16.52
C ARG A 191 -1.13 11.25 15.10
N PRO A 192 -1.03 10.23 14.24
CA PRO A 192 -0.57 10.42 12.88
C PRO A 192 -1.51 11.32 12.11
N ASP A 193 -0.91 12.11 11.22
CA ASP A 193 -1.62 12.99 10.30
C ASP A 193 -2.60 12.15 9.46
N PRO A 194 -3.89 12.50 9.39
CA PRO A 194 -4.84 11.87 8.46
C PRO A 194 -4.40 11.87 6.99
N ASN A 195 -3.47 12.76 6.61
CA ASN A 195 -2.90 12.84 5.27
C ASN A 195 -1.73 11.88 5.03
N ASP A 196 -1.28 11.15 6.06
CA ASP A 196 -0.24 10.13 5.94
C ASP A 196 -0.67 9.04 4.92
N LEU A 197 0.29 8.52 4.14
CA LEU A 197 0.01 7.50 3.11
C LEU A 197 -0.64 6.25 3.71
N ALA A 198 -0.41 5.95 5.00
CA ALA A 198 -1.04 4.85 5.71
C ALA A 198 -2.57 4.86 5.61
N TYR A 199 -3.19 6.06 5.61
CA TYR A 199 -4.63 6.25 5.47
C TYR A 199 -5.12 6.17 4.01
N SER A 200 -4.22 6.03 3.03
CA SER A 200 -4.55 5.89 1.62
C SER A 200 -4.64 4.43 1.14
N SER A 201 -4.29 3.46 2.00
CA SER A 201 -4.35 2.04 1.65
C SER A 201 -5.81 1.60 1.44
N PRO A 202 -6.17 1.07 0.25
CA PRO A 202 -7.54 0.67 -0.05
C PRO A 202 -8.00 -0.50 0.81
N VAL A 203 -9.28 -0.48 1.18
CA VAL A 203 -9.92 -1.58 1.92
C VAL A 203 -10.18 -2.74 0.98
N GLU A 204 -9.68 -3.93 1.32
CA GLU A 204 -9.97 -5.17 0.61
C GLU A 204 -10.94 -6.01 1.44
N ALA A 205 -11.96 -6.58 0.79
CA ALA A 205 -12.99 -7.35 1.50
C ALA A 205 -12.41 -8.56 2.24
N GLU A 206 -11.44 -9.27 1.63
CA GLU A 206 -10.93 -10.55 2.11
C GLU A 206 -9.52 -10.49 2.73
N SER A 207 -8.87 -9.32 2.71
CA SER A 207 -7.49 -9.14 3.21
C SER A 207 -7.45 -8.10 4.32
N VAL A 208 -6.68 -8.39 5.38
CA VAL A 208 -6.35 -7.42 6.43
C VAL A 208 -4.90 -7.00 6.27
N VAL A 209 -4.65 -5.70 6.11
CA VAL A 209 -3.30 -5.15 5.99
C VAL A 209 -2.69 -4.92 7.36
N LEU A 210 -1.49 -5.43 7.58
CA LEU A 210 -0.58 -4.99 8.64
C LEU A 210 0.53 -4.16 8.01
N LEU A 211 0.41 -2.84 8.16
CA LEU A 211 1.41 -1.88 7.73
C LEU A 211 2.52 -1.79 8.79
N VAL A 212 3.78 -1.90 8.37
CA VAL A 212 4.92 -2.04 9.29
C VAL A 212 5.93 -0.93 9.10
N SER A 213 6.29 -0.28 10.22
CA SER A 213 7.18 0.89 10.29
C SER A 213 6.51 2.17 9.76
N ARG A 214 7.28 3.25 9.75
CA ARG A 214 6.96 4.54 9.14
C ARG A 214 8.19 5.05 8.39
N PRO A 215 8.03 5.76 7.26
CA PRO A 215 9.14 6.40 6.59
C PRO A 215 9.98 7.30 7.51
N GLY A 216 11.30 7.08 7.50
CA GLY A 216 12.27 7.86 8.28
C GLY A 216 12.44 7.41 9.73
N ASP A 217 11.60 6.49 10.21
CA ASP A 217 11.75 5.89 11.53
C ASP A 217 12.89 4.85 11.54
N ALA A 218 13.42 4.55 12.72
CA ALA A 218 14.34 3.44 12.88
C ALA A 218 13.62 2.09 12.64
N PRO A 219 14.32 1.03 12.16
CA PRO A 219 13.71 -0.28 11.97
C PRO A 219 13.08 -0.82 13.26
N LEU A 220 11.93 -1.49 13.15
CA LEU A 220 11.29 -2.14 14.30
C LEU A 220 12.07 -3.39 14.73
N ARG A 221 11.99 -3.73 16.02
CA ARG A 221 12.63 -4.97 16.51
C ARG A 221 11.77 -6.18 16.12
N ALA A 222 12.42 -7.24 15.66
CA ALA A 222 11.73 -8.48 15.28
C ALA A 222 10.97 -9.13 16.46
N SER A 223 11.48 -8.99 17.69
CA SER A 223 10.82 -9.49 18.91
C SER A 223 9.49 -8.80 19.19
N ASP A 224 9.41 -7.50 18.91
CA ASP A 224 8.21 -6.71 19.18
C ASP A 224 7.14 -7.01 18.14
N LEU A 225 7.52 -7.11 16.86
CA LEU A 225 6.60 -7.56 15.81
C LEU A 225 6.07 -8.97 16.07
N ARG A 226 6.90 -9.89 16.58
CA ARG A 226 6.42 -11.23 16.97
C ARG A 226 5.29 -11.14 18.00
N ARG A 227 5.45 -10.33 19.04
CA ARG A 227 4.42 -10.13 20.07
C ARG A 227 3.14 -9.53 19.51
N VAL A 228 3.23 -8.63 18.52
CA VAL A 228 2.04 -8.11 17.81
C VAL A 228 1.33 -9.23 17.06
N ILE A 229 2.07 -10.04 16.29
CA ILE A 229 1.50 -11.15 15.52
C ILE A 229 0.85 -12.19 16.43
N GLU A 230 1.48 -12.52 17.57
CA GLU A 230 0.93 -13.45 18.57
C GLU A 230 -0.35 -12.94 19.23
N ALA A 231 -0.59 -11.61 19.24
CA ALA A 231 -1.79 -11.00 19.78
C ALA A 231 -2.94 -10.89 18.76
N LEU A 232 -2.70 -11.16 17.48
CA LEU A 232 -3.75 -11.08 16.45
C LEU A 232 -4.74 -12.25 16.57
N PRO A 233 -6.05 -12.00 16.44
CA PRO A 233 -7.05 -13.07 16.35
C PRO A 233 -6.76 -14.03 15.17
N ALA A 234 -7.00 -15.33 15.37
CA ALA A 234 -6.75 -16.35 14.34
C ALA A 234 -7.44 -16.07 12.99
N PRO A 235 -8.72 -15.61 12.94
CA PRO A 235 -9.36 -15.25 11.67
C PRO A 235 -8.68 -14.08 10.94
N ILE A 236 -8.04 -13.17 11.68
CA ILE A 236 -7.27 -12.06 11.11
C ILE A 236 -5.93 -12.56 10.58
N LEU A 237 -5.24 -13.43 11.31
CA LEU A 237 -4.00 -14.06 10.86
C LEU A 237 -4.17 -14.85 9.55
N GLU A 238 -5.35 -15.45 9.33
CA GLU A 238 -5.69 -16.15 8.08
C GLU A 238 -5.78 -15.22 6.86
N ARG A 239 -6.15 -13.96 7.08
CA ARG A 239 -6.37 -12.93 6.05
C ARG A 239 -5.23 -11.93 5.94
N LEU A 240 -4.17 -12.11 6.74
CA LEU A 240 -3.10 -11.14 6.91
C LEU A 240 -2.28 -10.93 5.63
N VAL A 241 -2.11 -9.66 5.26
CA VAL A 241 -1.15 -9.18 4.27
C VAL A 241 -0.24 -8.17 4.94
N VAL A 242 1.05 -8.41 4.90
CA VAL A 242 2.04 -7.51 5.49
C VAL A 242 2.52 -6.52 4.42
N VAL A 243 2.64 -5.25 4.78
CA VAL A 243 3.09 -4.19 3.89
C VAL A 243 4.18 -3.38 4.60
N PRO A 244 5.40 -3.27 4.05
CA PRO A 244 6.41 -2.38 4.59
C PRO A 244 6.03 -0.93 4.29
N TYR A 245 6.30 -0.02 5.23
CA TYR A 245 6.09 1.41 5.05
C TYR A 245 7.36 2.20 5.34
N GLY A 246 8.06 2.55 4.25
CA GLY A 246 9.43 3.06 4.30
C GLY A 246 10.45 1.95 4.02
N ASP A 247 11.71 2.34 4.09
CA ASP A 247 12.86 1.44 3.97
C ASP A 247 13.15 0.74 5.30
N ASP A 248 13.78 -0.45 5.24
CA ASP A 248 14.26 -1.22 6.39
C ASP A 248 13.25 -1.33 7.56
N PRO A 249 12.06 -1.92 7.35
CA PRO A 249 11.00 -1.94 8.35
C PRO A 249 11.36 -2.74 9.63
N VAL A 250 12.38 -3.60 9.58
CA VAL A 250 12.78 -4.50 10.68
C VAL A 250 14.31 -4.59 10.79
N SER A 251 14.84 -4.55 12.02
CA SER A 251 16.28 -4.57 12.29
C SER A 251 16.97 -5.92 12.05
N ASP A 252 16.24 -7.02 12.26
CA ASP A 252 16.81 -8.37 12.38
C ASP A 252 16.13 -9.36 11.43
N GLY A 253 16.54 -9.32 10.15
CA GLY A 253 16.09 -10.24 9.11
C GLY A 253 15.07 -9.63 8.16
N ALA A 254 14.62 -10.43 7.19
CA ALA A 254 13.61 -9.99 6.24
C ALA A 254 12.24 -9.92 6.92
N LEU A 255 11.46 -8.87 6.66
CA LEU A 255 10.13 -8.66 7.24
C LEU A 255 9.25 -9.91 7.09
N GLY A 256 9.18 -10.49 5.89
CA GLY A 256 8.38 -11.68 5.62
C GLY A 256 8.82 -12.92 6.41
N GLU A 257 10.12 -13.10 6.64
CA GLU A 257 10.65 -14.19 7.45
C GLU A 257 10.25 -14.05 8.91
N VAL A 258 10.42 -12.85 9.47
CA VAL A 258 10.05 -12.54 10.87
C VAL A 258 8.57 -12.78 11.11
N ILE A 259 7.70 -12.30 10.21
CA ILE A 259 6.25 -12.45 10.36
C ILE A 259 5.80 -13.89 10.09
N ALA A 260 6.36 -14.58 9.08
CA ALA A 260 6.04 -15.99 8.83
C ALA A 260 6.41 -16.87 10.04
N ALA A 261 7.59 -16.65 10.61
CA ALA A 261 8.05 -17.37 11.80
C ALA A 261 7.16 -17.11 13.01
N ALA A 262 6.75 -15.86 13.24
CA ALA A 262 5.85 -15.49 14.32
C ALA A 262 4.43 -16.08 14.14
N ALA A 263 3.90 -16.05 12.92
CA ALA A 263 2.57 -16.57 12.61
C ALA A 263 2.52 -18.11 12.51
N GLY A 264 3.68 -18.79 12.46
CA GLY A 264 3.77 -20.24 12.28
C GLY A 264 3.21 -20.75 10.94
N ARG A 265 3.01 -19.86 9.95
CA ARG A 265 2.37 -20.17 8.66
C ARG A 265 2.94 -19.33 7.52
N SER A 266 2.52 -19.65 6.30
CA SER A 266 2.88 -18.83 5.15
C SER A 266 2.14 -17.49 5.22
N VAL A 267 2.85 -16.39 4.98
CA VAL A 267 2.29 -15.02 4.99
C VAL A 267 2.54 -14.31 3.66
N ARG A 268 1.60 -13.45 3.25
CA ARG A 268 1.71 -12.64 2.04
C ARG A 268 2.33 -11.30 2.42
N VAL A 269 3.35 -10.89 1.67
CA VAL A 269 4.05 -9.61 1.85
C VAL A 269 3.98 -8.84 0.54
N ARG A 270 3.48 -7.61 0.58
CA ARG A 270 3.54 -6.70 -0.56
C ARG A 270 4.86 -5.95 -0.54
N THR A 271 5.39 -5.66 -1.71
CA THR A 271 6.69 -4.99 -1.89
C THR A 271 6.51 -3.48 -2.05
N GLY A 272 5.62 -2.88 -1.26
CA GLY A 272 5.29 -1.47 -1.32
C GLY A 272 3.85 -1.17 -0.93
N LEU A 273 3.55 0.11 -0.77
CA LEU A 273 2.24 0.57 -0.35
C LEU A 273 1.27 0.57 -1.54
N PRO A 274 0.07 -0.03 -1.41
CA PRO A 274 -0.96 0.05 -2.45
C PRO A 274 -1.50 1.48 -2.54
N LEU A 275 -1.18 2.17 -3.63
CA LEU A 275 -1.63 3.53 -3.91
C LEU A 275 -2.39 3.59 -5.23
N HIS A 276 -3.42 4.43 -5.27
CA HIS A 276 -4.13 4.71 -6.50
C HIS A 276 -3.46 5.87 -7.25
N LEU A 277 -2.85 5.57 -8.38
CA LEU A 277 -2.20 6.54 -9.25
C LEU A 277 -3.18 7.03 -10.32
N ALA A 278 -3.21 8.35 -10.53
CA ALA A 278 -4.10 8.97 -11.49
C ALA A 278 -3.94 8.34 -12.90
N GLY A 279 -5.04 7.89 -13.50
CA GLY A 279 -5.05 7.30 -14.83
C GLY A 279 -4.37 5.93 -14.97
N ARG A 280 -3.78 5.37 -13.91
CA ARG A 280 -3.17 4.04 -13.91
C ARG A 280 -3.84 3.05 -12.95
N GLY A 281 -4.68 3.53 -12.04
CA GLY A 281 -5.37 2.69 -11.08
C GLY A 281 -4.48 2.35 -9.89
N GLN A 282 -4.73 1.21 -9.25
CA GLN A 282 -3.98 0.78 -8.08
C GLN A 282 -2.63 0.16 -8.45
N HIS A 283 -1.56 0.62 -7.82
CA HIS A 283 -0.21 0.11 -7.95
C HIS A 283 0.46 -0.08 -6.59
N MET A 284 1.36 -1.04 -6.48
CA MET A 284 2.30 -1.11 -5.35
C MET A 284 3.43 -0.14 -5.62
N VAL A 285 3.65 0.80 -4.71
CA VAL A 285 4.65 1.86 -4.88
C VAL A 285 5.61 1.80 -3.70
N ALA A 286 6.91 1.83 -3.98
CA ALA A 286 7.91 1.98 -2.94
C ALA A 286 7.81 3.38 -2.32
N VAL A 287 8.02 3.49 -1.01
CA VAL A 287 7.96 4.76 -0.28
C VAL A 287 9.33 4.97 0.36
N GLY A 288 10.00 6.07 -0.01
CA GLY A 288 11.31 6.41 0.52
C GLY A 288 11.24 6.91 1.95
N ALA A 289 12.40 7.05 2.59
CA ALA A 289 12.53 7.56 3.95
C ALA A 289 11.91 8.96 4.19
N ASP A 290 11.70 9.77 3.15
CA ASP A 290 11.03 11.07 3.22
C ASP A 290 9.49 10.98 3.19
N GLY A 291 8.95 9.75 3.15
CA GLY A 291 7.51 9.48 3.08
C GLY A 291 6.91 9.69 1.68
N ARG A 292 7.73 9.93 0.65
CA ARG A 292 7.26 10.12 -0.72
C ARG A 292 7.28 8.82 -1.50
N PRO A 293 6.27 8.57 -2.36
CA PRO A 293 6.32 7.45 -3.29
C PRO A 293 7.41 7.66 -4.35
N THR A 294 8.21 6.63 -4.64
CA THR A 294 9.44 6.76 -5.44
C THR A 294 9.34 6.09 -6.82
N TRP A 295 9.08 4.79 -6.88
CA TRP A 295 8.96 3.99 -8.10
C TRP A 295 8.04 2.79 -7.91
N ILE A 296 7.63 2.15 -9.00
CA ILE A 296 6.75 0.96 -8.99
C ILE A 296 7.60 -0.31 -9.11
N PRO A 297 7.73 -1.13 -8.05
CA PRO A 297 8.52 -2.35 -8.10
C PRO A 297 7.93 -3.42 -9.03
N PHE A 298 8.80 -4.24 -9.63
CA PHE A 298 8.38 -5.32 -10.53
C PHE A 298 7.75 -6.48 -9.76
N ALA A 299 8.35 -6.89 -8.65
CA ALA A 299 7.68 -7.73 -7.66
C ALA A 299 6.57 -6.90 -7.01
N ARG A 300 5.38 -7.47 -6.85
CA ARG A 300 4.24 -6.82 -6.17
C ARG A 300 3.84 -7.53 -4.89
N GLU A 301 3.89 -8.86 -4.89
CA GLU A 301 3.53 -9.68 -3.74
C GLU A 301 4.38 -10.95 -3.68
N VAL A 302 4.79 -11.31 -2.47
CA VAL A 302 5.69 -12.41 -2.16
C VAL A 302 5.11 -13.23 -1.00
N ALA A 303 5.06 -14.55 -1.14
CA ALA A 303 4.76 -15.46 -0.05
C ALA A 303 6.03 -15.83 0.70
N TRP A 304 6.00 -15.73 2.02
CA TRP A 304 7.09 -16.17 2.89
C TRP A 304 6.65 -17.37 3.71
N ARG A 305 7.49 -18.41 3.75
CA ARG A 305 7.28 -19.60 4.57
C ARG A 305 8.16 -19.54 5.82
N PRO A 306 7.72 -20.04 6.99
CA PRO A 306 8.50 -19.99 8.24
C PRO A 306 9.93 -20.54 8.12
N HIS A 307 10.15 -21.53 7.24
CA HIS A 307 11.45 -22.18 7.04
C HIS A 307 11.82 -22.39 5.55
N GLY A 308 11.04 -21.82 4.62
CA GLY A 308 11.06 -22.19 3.20
C GLY A 308 11.49 -21.09 2.22
N GLY A 309 11.95 -19.94 2.74
CA GLY A 309 12.27 -18.77 1.94
C GLY A 309 11.03 -18.10 1.31
N SER A 310 11.30 -17.22 0.36
CA SER A 310 10.29 -16.43 -0.36
C SER A 310 9.91 -17.04 -1.71
N ARG A 311 8.67 -16.84 -2.12
CA ARG A 311 8.15 -17.18 -3.46
C ARG A 311 7.33 -16.01 -4.00
N LEU A 312 7.61 -15.58 -5.22
CA LEU A 312 6.85 -14.54 -5.89
C LEU A 312 5.41 -15.00 -6.19
N LEU A 313 4.42 -14.19 -5.81
CA LEU A 313 3.00 -14.43 -6.06
C LEU A 313 2.47 -13.54 -7.19
N ALA A 314 2.80 -12.24 -7.15
CA ALA A 314 2.35 -11.26 -8.13
C ALA A 314 3.53 -10.40 -8.58
N TRP A 315 3.59 -10.12 -9.88
CA TRP A 315 4.68 -9.36 -10.50
C TRP A 315 4.26 -8.72 -11.83
N THR A 316 5.08 -7.80 -12.31
CA THR A 316 4.95 -7.16 -13.64
C THR A 316 6.21 -7.43 -14.44
N ALA A 317 6.05 -7.77 -15.72
CA ALA A 317 7.19 -7.89 -16.62
C ALA A 317 7.93 -6.53 -16.71
N PRO A 318 9.27 -6.51 -16.59
CA PRO A 318 10.02 -5.26 -16.68
C PRO A 318 9.93 -4.65 -18.09
N VAL A 319 9.75 -5.49 -19.11
CA VAL A 319 9.50 -5.09 -20.50
C VAL A 319 8.58 -6.12 -21.16
N GLU A 320 7.78 -5.69 -22.14
CA GLU A 320 6.77 -6.56 -22.79
C GLU A 320 7.37 -7.63 -23.70
N GLN A 321 8.62 -7.46 -24.17
CA GLN A 321 9.22 -8.33 -25.19
C GLN A 321 9.86 -9.62 -24.63
N LEU A 322 9.89 -9.80 -23.31
CA LEU A 322 10.46 -11.01 -22.71
C LEU A 322 9.43 -12.14 -22.62
N LEU A 323 9.84 -13.35 -22.97
CA LEU A 323 8.98 -14.53 -22.93
C LEU A 323 8.98 -15.16 -21.53
N PRO A 324 7.83 -15.39 -20.89
CA PRO A 324 7.77 -16.03 -19.58
C PRO A 324 8.13 -17.52 -19.65
N THR A 325 8.93 -17.98 -18.68
CA THR A 325 9.30 -19.40 -18.48
C THR A 325 8.85 -19.96 -17.15
N GLY A 326 8.37 -19.11 -16.23
CA GLY A 326 7.87 -19.50 -14.92
C GLY A 326 7.46 -18.28 -14.09
N PRO A 327 7.06 -18.47 -12.82
CA PRO A 327 6.66 -17.38 -11.94
C PRO A 327 7.81 -16.36 -11.77
N GLY A 328 7.66 -15.16 -12.33
CA GLY A 328 8.68 -14.11 -12.31
C GLY A 328 9.91 -14.41 -13.16
N GLN A 329 9.89 -15.45 -13.99
CA GLN A 329 11.03 -15.89 -14.78
C GLN A 329 10.78 -15.64 -16.26
N LEU A 330 11.73 -14.98 -16.91
CA LEU A 330 11.61 -14.44 -18.25
C LEU A 330 12.87 -14.76 -19.05
N MET A 331 12.74 -15.28 -20.27
CA MET A 331 13.88 -15.56 -21.14
C MET A 331 14.45 -14.28 -21.75
N LEU A 332 15.75 -14.06 -21.53
CA LEU A 332 16.52 -13.06 -22.25
C LEU A 332 17.04 -13.64 -23.58
N ASN A 333 17.46 -14.90 -23.57
CA ASN A 333 17.76 -15.75 -24.73
C ASN A 333 17.74 -17.24 -24.31
N GLU A 334 18.23 -18.13 -25.18
CA GLU A 334 18.25 -19.58 -24.91
C GLU A 334 19.06 -20.01 -23.68
N ARG A 335 20.05 -19.22 -23.25
CA ARG A 335 20.96 -19.55 -22.13
C ARG A 335 20.78 -18.65 -20.92
N TRP A 336 20.20 -17.47 -21.10
CA TRP A 336 20.09 -16.42 -20.09
C TRP A 336 18.64 -16.07 -19.82
N MET A 337 18.35 -15.81 -18.55
CA MET A 337 17.04 -15.40 -18.09
C MET A 337 17.14 -14.21 -17.15
N VAL A 338 16.00 -13.57 -16.97
CA VAL A 338 15.72 -12.53 -15.98
C VAL A 338 14.74 -13.12 -14.98
N GLU A 339 15.07 -13.03 -13.70
CA GLU A 339 14.17 -13.37 -12.61
C GLU A 339 13.78 -12.07 -11.88
N VAL A 340 12.48 -11.88 -11.65
CA VAL A 340 11.97 -10.78 -10.84
C VAL A 340 12.15 -11.14 -9.37
N VAL A 341 12.80 -10.25 -8.63
CA VAL A 341 13.03 -10.37 -7.17
C VAL A 341 12.53 -9.11 -6.48
N GLU A 342 12.43 -9.15 -5.15
CA GLU A 342 11.90 -8.03 -4.35
C GLU A 342 12.67 -6.71 -4.61
N ALA A 343 14.01 -6.77 -4.61
CA ALA A 343 14.87 -5.61 -4.87
C ALA A 343 14.90 -5.13 -6.34
N GLY A 344 14.32 -5.87 -7.30
CA GLY A 344 14.40 -5.58 -8.73
C GLY A 344 14.53 -6.82 -9.60
N LEU A 345 15.68 -6.99 -10.27
CA LEU A 345 15.90 -8.04 -11.27
C LEU A 345 17.17 -8.86 -11.00
N TRP A 346 17.16 -10.11 -11.42
CA TRP A 346 18.33 -10.98 -11.42
C TRP A 346 18.55 -11.58 -12.81
N ILE A 347 19.65 -11.20 -13.45
CA ILE A 347 20.05 -11.68 -14.77
C ILE A 347 21.08 -12.78 -14.59
N ARG A 348 20.75 -14.00 -15.02
CA ARG A 348 21.58 -15.20 -14.80
C ARG A 348 21.46 -16.22 -15.92
N GLU A 349 22.36 -17.19 -15.93
CA GLU A 349 22.21 -18.39 -16.74
C GLU A 349 20.99 -19.21 -16.30
N ALA A 350 20.22 -19.72 -17.25
CA ALA A 350 18.91 -20.33 -17.00
C ALA A 350 18.97 -21.55 -16.07
N HIS A 351 20.01 -22.38 -16.20
CA HIS A 351 20.17 -23.63 -15.45
C HIS A 351 20.94 -23.46 -14.12
N ARG A 352 21.36 -22.24 -13.78
CA ARG A 352 22.23 -21.96 -12.64
C ARG A 352 21.49 -21.16 -11.59
N SER A 353 21.70 -21.49 -10.32
CA SER A 353 20.98 -20.87 -9.19
C SER A 353 21.85 -20.66 -7.96
N GLU A 354 23.17 -20.78 -8.12
CA GLU A 354 24.15 -20.53 -7.08
C GLU A 354 23.97 -19.10 -6.56
N GLY A 355 23.88 -18.94 -5.24
CA GLY A 355 23.61 -17.65 -4.62
C GLY A 355 22.15 -17.16 -4.71
N ALA A 356 21.20 -17.93 -5.26
CA ALA A 356 19.78 -17.54 -5.37
C ALA A 356 19.20 -17.05 -4.04
N GLY A 357 19.53 -17.72 -2.94
CA GLY A 357 19.05 -17.35 -1.61
C GLY A 357 19.51 -15.95 -1.17
N ALA A 358 20.72 -15.53 -1.53
CA ALA A 358 21.21 -14.18 -1.22
C ALA A 358 20.50 -13.12 -2.08
N VAL A 359 20.32 -13.39 -3.37
CA VAL A 359 19.64 -12.45 -4.31
C VAL A 359 18.16 -12.30 -3.98
N ARG A 360 17.44 -13.39 -3.73
CA ARG A 360 16.00 -13.39 -3.41
C ARG A 360 15.65 -12.81 -2.04
N ARG A 361 16.64 -12.66 -1.16
CA ARG A 361 16.51 -12.00 0.15
C ARG A 361 16.94 -10.54 0.15
N LEU A 362 17.40 -10.01 -0.99
CA LEU A 362 17.68 -8.57 -1.07
C LEU A 362 16.36 -7.82 -0.84
N PRO A 363 16.31 -6.94 0.17
CA PRO A 363 15.10 -6.18 0.46
C PRO A 363 14.85 -5.17 -0.67
N LEU A 364 13.60 -4.75 -0.79
CA LEU A 364 13.26 -3.59 -1.59
C LEU A 364 13.98 -2.35 -1.05
N ASP A 365 14.52 -1.56 -1.97
CA ASP A 365 15.14 -0.25 -1.69
C ASP A 365 14.30 0.80 -2.42
N ALA A 366 13.67 1.71 -1.69
CA ALA A 366 12.78 2.69 -2.30
C ALA A 366 13.53 3.68 -3.21
N ASP A 367 14.84 3.85 -3.05
CA ASP A 367 15.64 4.75 -3.88
C ASP A 367 16.37 4.02 -5.01
N ARG A 368 16.40 2.68 -5.00
CA ARG A 368 17.17 1.88 -5.96
C ARG A 368 16.40 0.70 -6.56
N CYS A 369 16.37 0.63 -7.88
CA CYS A 369 16.02 -0.60 -8.60
C CYS A 369 17.29 -1.43 -8.83
N THR A 370 17.47 -2.50 -8.05
CA THR A 370 18.71 -3.30 -8.08
C THR A 370 18.61 -4.40 -9.15
N VAL A 371 19.59 -4.43 -10.06
CA VAL A 371 19.76 -5.50 -11.04
C VAL A 371 21.04 -6.25 -10.73
N VAL A 372 20.90 -7.48 -10.23
CA VAL A 372 22.02 -8.40 -10.01
C VAL A 372 22.33 -9.12 -11.32
N ILE A 373 23.60 -9.15 -11.73
CA ILE A 373 24.06 -9.88 -12.92
C ILE A 373 25.03 -10.99 -12.46
N GLY A 374 24.81 -12.22 -12.94
CA GLY A 374 25.66 -13.38 -12.64
C GLY A 374 25.14 -14.26 -11.50
N VAL A 375 25.90 -15.30 -11.16
CA VAL A 375 25.57 -16.27 -10.09
C VAL A 375 26.65 -16.31 -9.01
N GLY A 376 26.34 -16.96 -7.89
CA GLY A 376 27.14 -16.95 -6.66
C GLY A 376 28.37 -17.85 -6.64
N ASP A 377 29.14 -17.93 -7.73
CA ASP A 377 30.39 -18.71 -7.84
C ASP A 377 31.39 -18.08 -8.83
N ALA A 378 32.59 -18.65 -8.91
CA ALA A 378 33.68 -18.08 -9.72
C ALA A 378 33.62 -18.46 -11.21
N ASP A 379 32.88 -19.51 -11.58
CA ASP A 379 32.84 -20.05 -12.94
C ASP A 379 31.79 -19.30 -13.78
N GLN A 380 31.91 -17.97 -13.86
CA GLN A 380 30.97 -17.16 -14.62
C GLN A 380 31.28 -17.24 -16.11
N ILE A 381 30.25 -17.39 -16.94
CA ILE A 381 30.36 -17.13 -18.38
C ILE A 381 30.00 -15.67 -18.68
N GLN A 382 30.49 -15.17 -19.81
CA GLN A 382 30.20 -13.80 -20.23
C GLN A 382 28.70 -13.61 -20.55
N PRO A 383 28.01 -12.66 -19.90
CA PRO A 383 26.63 -12.32 -20.22
C PRO A 383 26.45 -11.78 -21.65
N PRO A 384 25.23 -11.91 -22.22
CA PRO A 384 24.92 -11.37 -23.54
C PRO A 384 24.76 -9.84 -23.46
N TRP A 385 25.87 -9.11 -23.35
CA TRP A 385 25.89 -7.68 -23.01
C TRP A 385 24.95 -6.81 -23.84
N ARG A 386 24.86 -7.05 -25.17
CA ARG A 386 23.93 -6.31 -26.03
C ARG A 386 22.46 -6.52 -25.66
N ALA A 387 22.09 -7.71 -25.22
CA ALA A 387 20.72 -8.01 -24.79
C ALA A 387 20.46 -7.42 -23.39
N VAL A 388 21.43 -7.54 -22.47
CA VAL A 388 21.37 -6.94 -21.13
C VAL A 388 21.23 -5.42 -21.22
N GLU A 389 22.10 -4.74 -21.97
CA GLU A 389 22.06 -3.28 -22.17
C GLU A 389 20.74 -2.82 -22.79
N ARG A 390 20.20 -3.57 -23.76
CA ARG A 390 18.91 -3.27 -24.38
C ARG A 390 17.77 -3.38 -23.37
N LEU A 391 17.74 -4.45 -22.58
CA LEU A 391 16.76 -4.63 -21.51
C LEU A 391 16.82 -3.47 -20.52
N LEU A 392 18.01 -3.13 -20.02
CA LEU A 392 18.18 -2.05 -19.05
C LEU A 392 17.70 -0.70 -19.60
N LYS A 393 18.00 -0.38 -20.87
CA LYS A 393 17.54 0.85 -21.53
C LYS A 393 16.03 0.91 -21.79
N GLN A 394 15.35 -0.23 -21.73
CA GLN A 394 13.90 -0.35 -21.96
C GLN A 394 13.09 -0.41 -20.67
N LEU A 395 13.74 -0.41 -19.50
CA LEU A 395 13.05 -0.37 -18.22
C LEU A 395 12.14 0.87 -18.12
N PRO A 396 11.04 0.80 -17.35
CA PRO A 396 10.21 1.96 -17.05
C PRO A 396 11.05 3.14 -16.56
N PRO A 397 10.72 4.39 -16.95
CA PRO A 397 11.56 5.55 -16.66
C PRO A 397 11.87 5.77 -15.17
N ASP A 398 10.93 5.43 -14.30
CA ASP A 398 11.05 5.53 -12.84
C ASP A 398 12.04 4.52 -12.24
N ALA A 399 12.01 3.27 -12.74
CA ALA A 399 12.98 2.24 -12.38
C ALA A 399 14.36 2.53 -12.98
N LEU A 400 14.42 2.95 -14.25
CA LEU A 400 15.68 3.28 -14.94
C LEU A 400 16.42 4.43 -14.25
N ALA A 401 15.71 5.48 -13.81
CA ALA A 401 16.29 6.61 -13.08
C ALA A 401 16.92 6.22 -11.72
N ARG A 402 16.60 5.02 -11.21
CA ARG A 402 17.03 4.48 -9.91
C ARG A 402 17.89 3.23 -10.05
N LEU A 403 18.32 2.92 -11.27
CA LEU A 403 19.00 1.69 -11.55
C LEU A 403 20.31 1.59 -10.76
N ARG A 404 20.51 0.45 -10.11
CA ARG A 404 21.76 0.05 -9.44
C ARG A 404 22.16 -1.32 -9.96
N LEU A 405 23.38 -1.45 -10.47
CA LEU A 405 23.89 -2.77 -10.86
C LEU A 405 24.67 -3.39 -9.71
N ALA A 406 24.55 -4.71 -9.56
CA ALA A 406 25.31 -5.48 -8.59
C ALA A 406 25.80 -6.79 -9.19
N VAL A 407 26.91 -7.31 -8.66
CA VAL A 407 27.48 -8.62 -9.00
C VAL A 407 27.72 -9.46 -7.76
N PRO A 408 27.52 -10.77 -7.79
CA PRO A 408 27.89 -11.63 -6.67
C PRO A 408 29.39 -11.55 -6.35
N ALA A 409 29.77 -11.43 -5.07
CA ALA A 409 31.17 -11.38 -4.65
C ALA A 409 31.99 -12.59 -5.13
N ALA A 410 31.35 -13.74 -5.20
CA ALA A 410 31.97 -14.99 -5.64
C ALA A 410 32.30 -15.00 -7.14
N ALA A 411 31.71 -14.12 -7.95
CA ALA A 411 31.99 -13.97 -9.38
C ALA A 411 33.41 -13.44 -9.67
N GLY A 412 34.04 -12.82 -8.66
CA GLY A 412 35.39 -12.27 -8.77
C GLY A 412 35.46 -10.90 -9.47
N GLU A 413 36.61 -10.25 -9.31
CA GLU A 413 36.83 -8.87 -9.78
C GLU A 413 36.74 -8.72 -11.30
N TRP A 414 37.22 -9.72 -12.04
CA TRP A 414 37.16 -9.73 -13.50
C TRP A 414 35.73 -9.58 -14.02
N PHE A 415 34.76 -10.17 -13.31
CA PHE A 415 33.35 -10.14 -13.69
C PHE A 415 32.72 -8.78 -13.40
N ALA A 416 33.08 -8.14 -12.28
CA ALA A 416 32.71 -6.75 -11.99
C ALA A 416 33.21 -5.81 -13.10
N VAL A 417 34.48 -5.94 -13.51
CA VAL A 417 35.06 -5.18 -14.63
C VAL A 417 34.30 -5.44 -15.94
N ALA A 418 33.92 -6.69 -16.20
CA ALA A 418 33.17 -7.06 -17.39
C ALA A 418 31.77 -6.42 -17.40
N VAL A 419 31.05 -6.39 -16.26
CA VAL A 419 29.76 -5.69 -16.11
C VAL A 419 29.92 -4.19 -16.34
N THR A 420 30.92 -3.55 -15.73
CA THR A 420 31.20 -2.11 -15.91
C THR A 420 31.41 -1.79 -17.39
N ARG A 421 32.18 -2.62 -18.11
CA ARG A 421 32.42 -2.43 -19.54
C ARG A 421 31.18 -2.71 -20.39
N GLY A 422 30.45 -3.78 -20.08
CA GLY A 422 29.27 -4.24 -20.83
C GLY A 422 28.07 -3.30 -20.67
N CYS A 423 27.94 -2.63 -19.53
CA CYS A 423 26.83 -1.74 -19.19
C CYS A 423 27.24 -0.26 -19.08
N ARG A 424 28.39 0.12 -19.65
CA ARG A 424 28.95 1.49 -19.55
C ARG A 424 27.97 2.59 -19.96
N SER A 425 27.13 2.34 -20.94
CA SER A 425 26.16 3.31 -21.46
C SER A 425 24.96 3.54 -20.53
N VAL A 426 24.81 2.71 -19.51
CA VAL A 426 23.70 2.73 -18.56
C VAL A 426 24.19 3.18 -17.18
N LEU A 427 25.44 2.86 -16.81
CA LEU A 427 26.03 3.18 -15.52
C LEU A 427 26.43 4.65 -15.34
N ASP A 428 26.42 5.49 -16.39
CA ASP A 428 26.87 6.89 -16.34
C ASP A 428 28.26 7.11 -15.68
N GLY A 429 29.10 6.07 -15.64
CA GLY A 429 30.43 6.09 -15.00
C GLY A 429 30.51 5.43 -13.63
N ASP A 430 29.38 5.03 -13.04
CA ASP A 430 29.34 4.34 -11.75
C ASP A 430 29.86 2.89 -11.85
N ALA A 431 30.41 2.41 -10.74
CA ALA A 431 30.81 1.02 -10.56
C ALA A 431 29.60 0.17 -10.09
N PRO A 432 29.50 -1.12 -10.48
CA PRO A 432 28.53 -2.02 -9.88
C PRO A 432 28.86 -2.28 -8.42
N ASP A 433 27.85 -2.53 -7.59
CA ASP A 433 28.05 -3.00 -6.22
C ASP A 433 28.41 -4.50 -6.19
N VAL A 434 28.95 -4.94 -5.07
CA VAL A 434 29.25 -6.35 -4.80
C VAL A 434 28.23 -6.90 -3.79
N LEU A 435 27.53 -7.96 -4.18
CA LEU A 435 26.63 -8.72 -3.33
C LEU A 435 27.40 -9.79 -2.56
N THR A 436 27.53 -9.61 -1.24
CA THR A 436 28.19 -10.58 -0.37
C THR A 436 27.37 -11.86 -0.20
N ARG A 437 27.99 -12.94 0.29
CA ARG A 437 27.27 -14.17 0.67
C ARG A 437 26.22 -13.95 1.76
N SER A 438 26.41 -12.94 2.60
CA SER A 438 25.44 -12.56 3.63
C SER A 438 24.25 -11.75 3.09
N GLY A 439 24.19 -11.48 1.77
CA GLY A 439 23.12 -10.71 1.16
C GLY A 439 23.25 -9.21 1.34
N ARG A 440 24.45 -8.70 1.62
CA ARG A 440 24.72 -7.26 1.72
C ARG A 440 25.31 -6.74 0.42
N LEU A 441 24.87 -5.55 0.00
CA LEU A 441 25.49 -4.81 -1.09
C LEU A 441 26.59 -3.91 -0.51
N VAL A 442 27.78 -3.99 -1.10
CA VAL A 442 28.90 -3.11 -0.75
C VAL A 442 29.44 -2.45 -2.02
N PRO A 443 29.83 -1.16 -1.99
CA PRO A 443 30.43 -0.52 -3.13
C PRO A 443 31.65 -1.30 -3.62
N TRP A 444 31.74 -1.55 -4.92
CA TRP A 444 32.97 -2.11 -5.48
C TRP A 444 34.05 -1.04 -5.45
N THR A 445 34.90 -1.10 -4.45
CA THR A 445 36.16 -0.38 -4.49
C THR A 445 37.15 -1.23 -5.26
N THR A 446 37.69 -0.68 -6.35
CA THR A 446 38.91 -1.18 -6.99
C THR A 446 40.08 -0.91 -6.04
N ALA A 447 40.04 -1.51 -4.87
CA ALA A 447 41.19 -1.54 -3.99
C ALA A 447 42.24 -2.37 -4.71
N SER A 448 43.20 -1.70 -5.34
CA SER A 448 44.52 -2.28 -5.56
C SER A 448 44.86 -3.06 -4.31
N ALA A 449 44.89 -4.38 -4.42
CA ALA A 449 45.28 -5.24 -3.31
C ALA A 449 46.53 -4.64 -2.67
N PRO A 450 46.59 -4.44 -1.34
CA PRO A 450 47.88 -4.25 -0.72
C PRO A 450 48.63 -5.55 -1.00
N VAL A 451 49.56 -5.51 -1.96
CA VAL A 451 50.67 -6.44 -1.98
C VAL A 451 51.22 -6.41 -0.56
N PRO A 452 51.29 -7.54 0.17
CA PRO A 452 51.96 -7.56 1.45
C PRO A 452 53.43 -7.25 1.19
N GLN A 453 53.79 -5.96 1.22
CA GLN A 453 55.17 -5.56 1.35
C GLN A 453 55.55 -5.93 2.78
N HIS A 454 56.33 -6.99 2.90
CA HIS A 454 57.19 -7.19 4.05
C HIS A 454 58.13 -5.99 4.14
N THR A 455 57.67 -4.92 4.79
CA THR A 455 58.50 -3.75 5.08
C THR A 455 58.89 -3.83 6.55
N VAL A 456 60.18 -4.08 6.74
CA VAL A 456 60.89 -4.07 8.02
C VAL A 456 60.61 -2.76 8.73
N GLN A 457 60.26 -2.91 10.01
CA GLN A 457 59.93 -1.86 10.95
C GLN A 457 61.21 -1.10 11.35
N THR A 458 61.32 0.16 10.97
CA THR A 458 62.16 1.15 11.66
C THR A 458 61.40 2.46 11.74
N ALA A 459 61.16 2.91 12.96
CA ALA A 459 60.73 4.25 13.33
C ALA A 459 61.67 4.71 14.48
N PRO A 460 61.67 5.98 14.91
CA PRO A 460 60.87 7.13 14.43
C PRO A 460 61.72 8.41 14.22
N ASP A 461 61.17 9.47 13.63
CA ASP A 461 61.14 10.78 14.31
C ASP A 461 60.26 11.88 13.66
N THR A 462 59.63 12.65 14.56
CA THR A 462 59.22 14.08 14.53
C THR A 462 58.13 14.65 13.57
N ALA A 463 57.07 15.11 14.24
CA ALA A 463 56.10 16.23 14.05
C ALA A 463 56.05 17.09 12.76
N GLU A 464 54.82 17.42 12.29
CA GLU A 464 54.27 18.80 12.29
C GLU A 464 52.76 18.85 11.91
N GLN A 465 52.07 19.91 12.34
CA GLN A 465 50.62 20.20 12.34
C GLN A 465 50.23 21.16 11.16
N PRO A 466 48.99 21.75 11.02
CA PRO A 466 48.12 21.51 9.86
C PRO A 466 47.67 22.74 9.00
N ALA A 467 46.82 22.44 7.99
CA ALA A 467 45.79 23.27 7.30
C ALA A 467 46.15 23.91 5.92
N PRO A 468 45.19 24.35 5.07
CA PRO A 468 43.71 24.17 5.07
C PRO A 468 43.09 23.62 3.76
N SER A 469 41.82 23.23 3.87
CA SER A 469 40.90 22.80 2.80
C SER A 469 40.62 23.86 1.72
N ILE A 470 40.49 23.42 0.47
CA ILE A 470 39.92 24.18 -0.64
C ILE A 470 38.74 23.41 -1.25
N SER A 471 37.56 23.99 -1.05
CA SER A 471 36.38 24.11 -1.91
C SER A 471 36.02 23.01 -2.93
N ALA A 472 34.86 22.39 -2.67
CA ALA A 472 34.03 21.72 -3.67
C ALA A 472 33.29 22.76 -4.55
N PRO A 473 33.17 22.56 -5.88
CA PRO A 473 32.24 23.33 -6.69
C PRO A 473 30.85 22.67 -6.72
N GLU A 474 29.85 23.45 -6.32
CA GLU A 474 28.42 23.22 -6.57
C GLU A 474 28.16 23.10 -8.09
N ALA A 475 27.68 21.94 -8.53
CA ALA A 475 27.17 21.73 -9.88
C ALA A 475 25.63 21.72 -9.88
N ARG A 476 25.12 22.94 -9.91
CA ARG A 476 23.80 23.37 -10.38
C ARG A 476 23.50 22.78 -11.77
N ARG A 477 22.66 21.74 -11.89
CA ARG A 477 21.70 21.48 -12.99
C ARG A 477 21.05 20.09 -12.89
N ARG A 478 19.92 19.99 -12.19
CA ARG A 478 18.88 18.99 -12.48
C ARG A 478 17.51 19.66 -12.34
N ARG A 479 17.07 20.31 -13.41
CA ARG A 479 15.67 20.68 -13.64
C ARG A 479 15.31 20.20 -15.04
N SER A 480 14.67 19.04 -15.10
CA SER A 480 13.76 18.55 -16.14
C SER A 480 13.77 17.01 -16.11
N LYS A 481 12.55 16.42 -16.13
CA LYS A 481 12.20 14.98 -16.01
C LYS A 481 11.75 14.47 -14.63
N GLU A 482 11.41 15.37 -13.72
CA GLU A 482 10.65 15.05 -12.49
C GLU A 482 9.13 15.15 -12.72
N THR A 483 8.66 15.16 -13.97
CA THR A 483 7.34 15.70 -14.33
C THR A 483 6.21 14.68 -14.45
N GLU A 484 6.44 13.37 -14.54
CA GLU A 484 5.31 12.43 -14.63
C GLU A 484 4.89 11.91 -13.25
N LEU A 485 5.80 11.33 -12.46
CA LEU A 485 5.47 10.91 -11.09
C LEU A 485 5.12 12.11 -10.22
N SER A 486 5.83 13.25 -10.28
CA SER A 486 5.44 14.42 -9.47
C SER A 486 4.19 15.13 -9.98
N SER A 487 3.84 15.04 -11.27
CA SER A 487 2.53 15.51 -11.77
C SER A 487 1.40 14.54 -11.44
N LEU A 488 1.68 13.23 -11.32
CA LEU A 488 0.73 12.20 -10.89
C LEU A 488 0.55 12.23 -9.36
N LEU A 489 1.61 12.52 -8.61
CA LEU A 489 1.62 12.72 -7.15
C LEU A 489 1.00 14.06 -6.77
N SER A 490 1.11 15.10 -7.60
CA SER A 490 0.39 16.37 -7.46
C SER A 490 -1.13 16.18 -7.40
N PHE A 491 -1.67 15.12 -8.02
CA PHE A 491 -3.11 14.81 -7.96
C PHE A 491 -3.48 14.00 -6.72
N VAL A 492 -2.60 13.11 -6.25
CA VAL A 492 -2.75 12.44 -4.95
C VAL A 492 -2.70 13.48 -3.83
N ASP A 493 -1.79 14.47 -3.93
CA ASP A 493 -1.79 15.66 -3.10
C ASP A 493 -3.04 16.54 -3.29
N GLN A 494 -3.68 16.57 -4.45
CA GLN A 494 -4.92 17.34 -4.67
C GLN A 494 -6.16 16.66 -4.09
N ILE A 495 -6.16 15.33 -3.98
CA ILE A 495 -7.17 14.55 -3.26
C ILE A 495 -6.95 14.66 -1.75
N ARG A 496 -5.68 14.67 -1.32
CA ARG A 496 -5.27 14.76 0.09
C ARG A 496 -5.30 16.18 0.66
N ARG A 497 -5.04 17.21 -0.15
CA ARG A 497 -5.21 18.63 0.19
C ARG A 497 -6.64 19.13 -0.02
N ALA A 498 -7.64 18.24 -0.05
CA ALA A 498 -8.92 18.66 0.51
C ALA A 498 -8.59 19.09 1.95
N PRO A 499 -8.80 20.36 2.31
CA PRO A 499 -8.29 20.88 3.58
C PRO A 499 -8.72 19.96 4.72
N ALA A 500 -7.81 19.65 5.65
CA ALA A 500 -8.25 19.44 7.03
C ALA A 500 -9.03 20.71 7.39
N TRP A 501 -10.27 20.56 7.82
CA TRP A 501 -11.28 21.62 7.83
C TRP A 501 -10.99 22.82 8.76
N ASP A 502 -9.81 22.86 9.40
CA ASP A 502 -9.35 23.91 10.30
C ASP A 502 -8.68 25.11 9.57
N GLU A 503 -8.56 25.12 8.24
CA GLU A 503 -7.94 26.24 7.47
C GLU A 503 -8.94 27.23 6.84
N LEU A 504 -10.15 27.40 7.40
CA LEU A 504 -11.01 28.54 7.04
C LEU A 504 -10.66 29.76 7.92
N PRO A 505 -10.08 30.85 7.36
CA PRO A 505 -9.93 32.10 8.12
C PRO A 505 -11.31 32.68 8.46
N PRO A 506 -11.47 33.35 9.62
CA PRO A 506 -12.69 34.10 9.90
C PRO A 506 -12.89 35.16 8.81
N GLU A 507 -14.04 35.11 8.12
CA GLU A 507 -14.39 36.03 7.04
C GLU A 507 -14.30 37.49 7.50
N GLY A 508 -13.61 38.33 6.70
CA GLY A 508 -13.59 39.76 6.92
C GLY A 508 -12.84 40.57 5.87
N VAL A 509 -13.63 41.31 5.07
CA VAL A 509 -13.28 42.48 4.24
C VAL A 509 -12.88 42.21 2.78
N ALA A 510 -13.85 42.42 1.90
CA ALA A 510 -13.73 42.49 0.46
C ALA A 510 -13.15 43.83 -0.03
N ALA A 511 -12.46 43.80 -1.18
CA ALA A 511 -12.40 44.91 -2.13
C ALA A 511 -12.36 44.36 -3.59
N PRO A 512 -12.95 45.08 -4.57
CA PRO A 512 -13.43 44.49 -5.83
C PRO A 512 -12.53 44.80 -7.03
N GLY A 513 -12.64 44.02 -8.11
CA GLY A 513 -12.17 44.50 -9.41
C GLY A 513 -12.10 43.52 -10.57
N SER A 514 -13.05 43.71 -11.50
CA SER A 514 -12.93 43.56 -12.96
C SER A 514 -13.15 42.19 -13.62
N ALA A 515 -14.27 42.12 -14.33
CA ALA A 515 -14.69 41.07 -15.24
C ALA A 515 -14.32 41.42 -16.70
N ALA A 516 -14.10 40.40 -17.53
CA ALA A 516 -14.35 40.43 -18.97
C ALA A 516 -14.49 39.01 -19.54
N PRO A 517 -15.19 38.81 -20.69
CA PRO A 517 -16.02 37.63 -20.94
C PRO A 517 -15.60 36.78 -22.15
N GLY A 518 -16.14 35.56 -22.20
CA GLY A 518 -16.65 34.95 -23.44
C GLY A 518 -15.80 33.84 -24.06
N ALA A 519 -16.37 32.64 -24.22
CA ALA A 519 -16.88 32.16 -25.50
C ALA A 519 -17.25 30.66 -25.42
N ALA A 520 -18.40 30.34 -26.03
CA ALA A 520 -18.97 29.01 -26.15
C ALA A 520 -18.29 28.17 -27.23
N ALA A 521 -18.31 26.84 -27.08
CA ALA A 521 -18.25 25.91 -28.20
C ALA A 521 -19.06 24.64 -27.89
N GLN A 522 -19.90 24.28 -28.85
CA GLN A 522 -20.88 23.20 -28.85
C GLN A 522 -20.31 21.94 -29.53
N GLY A 523 -20.87 20.77 -29.22
CA GLY A 523 -20.85 19.52 -30.02
C GLY A 523 -19.52 18.77 -29.99
N VAL A 524 -19.47 17.43 -29.90
CA VAL A 524 -20.16 16.44 -30.73
C VAL A 524 -20.17 15.09 -30.01
N ALA A 525 -21.28 14.35 -30.14
CA ALA A 525 -21.46 12.97 -29.69
C ALA A 525 -21.17 11.98 -30.83
N VAL A 526 -20.52 10.84 -30.54
CA VAL A 526 -20.52 9.60 -31.35
C VAL A 526 -20.27 8.38 -30.40
N PRO A 527 -20.84 7.18 -30.65
CA PRO A 527 -21.21 6.20 -29.63
C PRO A 527 -20.29 4.97 -29.52
N GLY A 528 -20.42 4.27 -28.38
CA GLY A 528 -20.60 2.82 -28.24
C GLY A 528 -19.53 1.86 -28.76
N ALA A 529 -18.94 1.08 -27.85
CA ALA A 529 -18.60 -0.33 -28.09
C ALA A 529 -18.39 -1.08 -26.76
N ALA A 530 -19.17 -2.14 -26.59
CA ALA A 530 -19.07 -3.11 -25.52
C ALA A 530 -18.07 -4.23 -25.90
N ALA A 531 -17.28 -4.66 -24.92
CA ALA A 531 -16.58 -5.95 -24.88
C ALA A 531 -16.35 -6.21 -23.37
N GLY A 532 -16.85 -7.28 -22.75
CA GLY A 532 -16.67 -8.68 -23.13
C GLY A 532 -15.54 -9.25 -22.27
N VAL A 533 -15.84 -9.55 -21.00
CA VAL A 533 -14.90 -10.17 -20.05
C VAL A 533 -15.04 -11.69 -20.18
N PRO A 534 -13.96 -12.46 -20.39
CA PRO A 534 -13.99 -13.89 -20.19
C PRO A 534 -13.65 -14.26 -18.74
N ASP A 535 -14.45 -15.18 -18.20
CA ASP A 535 -14.25 -15.89 -16.94
C ASP A 535 -12.90 -16.63 -16.91
N GLU A 536 -12.12 -16.43 -15.85
CA GLU A 536 -10.92 -17.20 -15.53
C GLU A 536 -11.14 -17.94 -14.20
N GLU A 537 -11.54 -19.20 -14.31
CA GLU A 537 -11.93 -20.09 -13.22
C GLU A 537 -10.99 -21.30 -13.17
N TRP A 538 -9.72 -21.15 -12.76
CA TRP A 538 -8.79 -22.27 -12.56
C TRP A 538 -7.84 -22.00 -11.40
N TRP A 539 -7.90 -22.85 -10.35
CA TRP A 539 -6.82 -23.49 -9.59
C TRP A 539 -7.36 -24.01 -8.25
N GLN A 540 -8.00 -25.18 -8.27
CA GLN A 540 -8.10 -26.04 -7.09
C GLN A 540 -6.86 -26.95 -7.07
N ASP A 541 -5.99 -26.68 -6.11
CA ASP A 541 -4.79 -27.45 -5.81
C ASP A 541 -5.23 -28.71 -5.03
N THR A 542 -5.21 -29.88 -5.67
CA THR A 542 -5.33 -31.18 -4.99
C THR A 542 -4.06 -31.97 -5.20
N ALA A 543 -3.22 -32.02 -4.16
CA ALA A 543 -2.10 -32.94 -4.05
C ALA A 543 -2.10 -33.56 -2.65
N GLU A 544 -2.92 -34.60 -2.47
CA GLU A 544 -2.73 -35.60 -1.42
C GLU A 544 -1.77 -36.70 -1.90
N PRO A 545 -0.86 -37.21 -1.05
CA PRO A 545 0.05 -38.29 -1.43
C PRO A 545 -0.66 -39.65 -1.35
N ARG A 546 -0.74 -40.35 -2.48
CA ARG A 546 -1.23 -41.73 -2.58
C ARG A 546 -0.22 -42.73 -2.00
N ALA A 547 -0.66 -43.48 -1.00
CA ALA A 547 -0.01 -44.68 -0.49
C ALA A 547 -0.04 -45.83 -1.52
N ALA A 548 1.09 -46.52 -1.65
CA ALA A 548 1.24 -47.70 -2.49
C ALA A 548 0.52 -48.91 -1.90
N THR A 549 -0.33 -49.56 -2.70
CA THR A 549 -0.87 -50.90 -2.41
C THR A 549 -0.49 -51.85 -3.54
N ALA A 550 0.13 -52.96 -3.16
CA ALA A 550 0.56 -54.03 -4.04
C ALA A 550 -0.62 -54.98 -4.38
N ARG A 551 -0.60 -55.46 -5.63
CA ARG A 551 -1.50 -56.48 -6.23
C ARG A 551 -1.38 -57.81 -5.49
N THR A 552 -2.48 -58.40 -5.01
CA THR A 552 -3.31 -59.45 -5.64
C THR A 552 -2.57 -60.72 -6.08
N ALA A 553 -2.85 -61.83 -5.39
CA ALA A 553 -2.88 -63.17 -5.96
C ALA A 553 -4.05 -63.95 -5.33
N GLU A 554 -4.92 -64.47 -6.19
CA GLU A 554 -6.07 -65.34 -5.90
C GLU A 554 -5.63 -66.77 -5.54
N GLN A 555 -6.35 -67.44 -4.63
CA GLN A 555 -7.11 -68.69 -4.91
C GLN A 555 -7.71 -69.32 -3.63
N PRO A 556 -8.74 -70.21 -3.75
CA PRO A 556 -9.88 -70.24 -2.82
C PRO A 556 -10.09 -71.56 -2.05
N ALA A 557 -11.11 -71.50 -1.18
CA ALA A 557 -12.01 -72.55 -0.70
C ALA A 557 -11.47 -73.62 0.28
N ALA A 558 -12.01 -73.65 1.51
CA ALA A 558 -12.97 -74.69 1.95
C ALA A 558 -13.24 -74.66 3.49
N LEU A 559 -14.50 -74.97 3.84
CA LEU A 559 -14.99 -75.65 5.06
C LEU A 559 -15.04 -74.91 6.42
N LEU A 560 -16.30 -74.56 6.78
CA LEU A 560 -17.04 -74.66 8.07
C LEU A 560 -16.38 -75.45 9.25
N PRO A 561 -16.98 -75.49 10.46
CA PRO A 561 -17.12 -74.42 11.46
C PRO A 561 -16.69 -74.93 12.87
N GLN A 562 -16.27 -74.08 13.84
CA GLN A 562 -16.39 -74.50 15.25
C GLN A 562 -16.85 -73.38 16.19
N ARG A 563 -17.96 -73.75 16.83
CA ARG A 563 -18.67 -73.22 18.00
C ARG A 563 -17.85 -73.40 19.28
N ALA A 564 -18.12 -72.53 20.26
CA ALA A 564 -18.07 -72.67 21.73
C ALA A 564 -17.35 -71.45 22.33
N GLU A 565 -18.05 -70.52 22.98
CA GLU A 565 -18.33 -70.54 24.44
C GLU A 565 -17.00 -70.56 25.23
N ILE A 566 -16.71 -69.60 26.11
CA ILE A 566 -17.30 -69.51 27.45
C ILE A 566 -17.05 -68.11 28.05
N HIS A 567 -18.04 -67.71 28.85
CA HIS A 567 -18.16 -66.57 29.75
C HIS A 567 -17.10 -66.47 30.87
N GLU A 568 -17.13 -65.30 31.53
CA GLU A 568 -16.90 -65.05 32.97
C GLU A 568 -15.56 -64.49 33.46
N GLU A 569 -15.64 -63.19 33.79
CA GLU A 569 -15.18 -62.50 35.00
C GLU A 569 -14.21 -63.23 35.95
N LYS A 570 -13.03 -62.62 36.13
CA LYS A 570 -12.68 -61.94 37.39
C LYS A 570 -11.60 -60.89 37.18
#